data_AF-A0A957L8H2-F1
#
_entry.id   AF-A0A957L8H2-F1
#
_cell.length_a   1.000
_cell.length_b   1.000
_cell.length_c   1.000
_cell.angle_alpha   90.00
_cell.angle_beta   90.00
_cell.angle_gamma   90.00
#
_symmetry.space_group_name_H-M   'P 1'
#
loop_
_entity.id
_entity.type
_entity.pdbx_description
1 polymer ?
#
loop_
_entity_poly.entity_id
_entity_poly.type
_entity_poly.pdbx_seq_one_letter_code
_entity_poly.pdbx_strand_id
1 'polypeptide(L)'
;FDDGRRGWLVEDEGEFIFYAKKTLTGSVPPFASVQAGATIQIDGRNVFVTEKGEAQIAGGEGQLAFTIMPGEQIDYIDGTSDGNLVSLEYAEDEIEFAIGQPIGRDEIALDEPDYF
;
A
#
# COMPACT_ATOMS: atom_id res chain seq x y z
N PHE A 1 1.48 13.56 -6.77
CA PHE A 1 1.82 14.90 -6.24
C PHE A 1 2.76 15.60 -7.21
N ASP A 2 2.78 16.93 -7.25
CA ASP A 2 3.63 17.71 -8.17
C ASP A 2 5.14 17.51 -7.92
N ASP A 3 5.49 17.00 -6.74
CA ASP A 3 6.86 16.64 -6.36
C ASP A 3 7.26 15.20 -6.77
N GLY A 4 6.43 14.53 -7.57
CA GLY A 4 6.69 13.17 -8.06
C GLY A 4 6.38 12.06 -7.06
N ARG A 5 5.97 12.38 -5.83
CA ARG A 5 5.45 11.35 -4.91
C ARG A 5 4.20 10.71 -5.48
N ARG A 6 4.04 9.42 -5.17
CA ARG A 6 2.89 8.60 -5.53
C ARG A 6 2.18 8.13 -4.28
N GLY A 7 0.87 8.00 -4.39
CA GLY A 7 0.01 7.39 -3.39
C GLY A 7 -1.18 6.76 -4.10
N TRP A 8 -1.92 5.95 -3.39
CA TRP A 8 -3.15 5.33 -3.88
C TRP A 8 -4.25 5.48 -2.85
N LEU A 9 -5.48 5.47 -3.35
CA LEU A 9 -6.68 5.51 -2.55
C LEU A 9 -7.26 4.09 -2.54
N VAL A 10 -7.58 3.59 -1.35
CA VAL A 10 -8.34 2.35 -1.16
C VAL A 10 -9.73 2.74 -0.67
N GLU A 11 -10.75 2.09 -1.23
CA GLU A 11 -12.11 2.08 -0.67
C GLU A 11 -12.40 0.65 -0.20
N ASP A 12 -12.79 0.49 1.05
CA ASP A 12 -13.24 -0.78 1.61
C ASP A 12 -14.43 -0.56 2.54
N GLU A 13 -15.53 -1.29 2.31
CA GLU A 13 -16.82 -1.13 3.00
C GLU A 13 -17.34 0.33 3.11
N GLY A 14 -16.94 1.22 2.20
CA GLY A 14 -17.29 2.65 2.19
C GLY A 14 -16.38 3.56 3.02
N GLU A 15 -15.35 2.98 3.66
CA GLU A 15 -14.24 3.70 4.27
C GLU A 15 -13.15 3.96 3.23
N PHE A 16 -12.50 5.12 3.32
CA PHE A 16 -11.44 5.51 2.41
C PHE A 16 -10.11 5.65 3.13
N ILE A 17 -9.05 5.07 2.57
CA ILE A 17 -7.70 5.17 3.10
C ILE A 17 -6.77 5.68 2.00
N PHE A 18 -6.09 6.79 2.27
CA PHE A 18 -5.03 7.27 1.40
C PHE A 18 -3.68 6.73 1.86
N TYR A 19 -3.05 5.93 1.00
CA TYR A 19 -1.72 5.38 1.22
C TYR A 19 -0.67 6.21 0.49
N ALA A 20 0.36 6.64 1.23
CA ALA A 20 1.53 7.32 0.68
C ALA A 20 2.76 6.42 0.73
N LYS A 21 3.38 6.17 -0.44
CA LYS A 21 4.64 5.42 -0.55
C LYS A 21 5.74 6.05 0.29
N LYS A 22 6.54 5.21 0.94
CA LYS A 22 7.74 5.62 1.68
C LYS A 22 8.95 4.91 1.09
N THR A 23 10.01 5.67 0.89
CA THR A 23 11.31 5.09 0.54
C THR A 23 11.85 4.35 1.76
N LEU A 24 12.10 3.05 1.58
CA LEU A 24 12.78 2.22 2.57
C LEU A 24 14.30 2.42 2.44
N THR A 25 15.00 2.55 3.56
CA THR A 25 16.47 2.71 3.58
C THR A 25 17.18 1.69 4.49
N GLY A 26 16.43 0.99 5.32
CA GLY A 26 16.87 -0.02 6.26
C GLY A 26 16.28 -1.39 5.96
N SER A 27 16.32 -2.27 6.96
CA SER A 27 15.91 -3.66 6.82
C SER A 27 14.39 -3.81 6.73
N VAL A 28 13.96 -4.69 5.83
CA VAL A 28 12.61 -5.25 5.77
C VAL A 28 12.72 -6.76 6.04
N PRO A 29 11.90 -7.34 6.92
CA PRO A 29 11.94 -8.78 7.16
C PRO A 29 11.44 -9.54 5.92
N PRO A 30 11.94 -10.77 5.66
CA PRO A 30 11.36 -11.63 4.64
C PRO A 30 9.91 -12.00 4.98
N PHE A 31 9.03 -12.02 3.98
CA PHE A 31 7.61 -12.38 4.14
C PHE A 31 7.41 -13.67 4.95
N ALA A 32 8.20 -14.71 4.64
CA ALA A 32 8.15 -16.01 5.32
C ALA A 32 8.40 -15.95 6.84
N SER A 33 9.12 -14.94 7.34
CA SER A 33 9.43 -14.78 8.76
C SER A 33 8.35 -14.03 9.56
N VAL A 34 7.38 -13.41 8.89
CA VAL A 34 6.35 -12.58 9.54
C VAL A 34 5.12 -13.41 9.89
N GLN A 35 4.48 -13.08 11.01
CA GLN A 35 3.23 -13.67 11.47
C GLN A 35 2.23 -12.57 11.84
N ALA A 36 0.95 -12.78 11.54
CA ALA A 36 -0.13 -11.92 12.02
C ALA A 36 -0.21 -11.96 13.57
N GLY A 37 -0.49 -10.82 14.18
CA GLY A 37 -0.50 -10.62 15.63
C GLY A 37 0.89 -10.38 16.25
N ALA A 38 1.96 -10.38 15.46
CA ALA A 38 3.30 -10.03 15.93
C ALA A 38 3.62 -8.55 15.72
N THR A 39 4.54 -8.01 16.52
CA THR A 39 5.21 -6.73 16.22
C THR A 39 6.54 -7.01 15.55
N ILE A 40 6.75 -6.41 14.37
CA ILE A 40 7.98 -6.52 13.58
C ILE A 40 8.64 -5.15 13.39
N GLN A 41 9.90 -5.16 13.01
CA GLN A 41 10.67 -3.97 12.66
C GLN A 41 10.75 -3.81 11.15
N ILE A 42 10.24 -2.69 10.63
CA ILE A 42 10.35 -2.32 9.20
C ILE A 42 10.98 -0.94 9.13
N ASP A 43 12.21 -0.85 8.59
CA ASP A 43 12.92 0.43 8.41
C ASP A 43 12.93 1.30 9.69
N GLY A 44 13.18 0.65 10.84
CA GLY A 44 13.22 1.29 12.17
C GLY A 44 11.86 1.56 12.83
N ARG A 45 10.75 1.15 12.21
CA ARG A 45 9.38 1.32 12.75
C ARG A 45 8.88 0.04 13.38
N ASN A 46 8.21 0.14 14.53
CA ASN A 46 7.48 -0.97 15.14
C ASN A 46 6.11 -1.10 14.47
N VAL A 47 5.94 -2.13 13.64
CA VAL A 47 4.67 -2.42 12.97
C VAL A 47 4.00 -3.60 13.65
N PHE A 48 2.81 -3.40 14.19
CA PHE A 48 1.94 -4.48 14.66
C PHE A 48 1.17 -5.04 13.46
N VAL A 49 1.39 -6.31 13.13
CA VAL A 49 0.81 -6.97 11.97
C VAL A 49 -0.62 -7.38 12.27
N THR A 50 -1.56 -6.82 11.53
CA THR A 50 -2.99 -7.17 11.62
C THR A 50 -3.34 -8.27 10.61
N GLU A 51 -2.72 -8.25 9.44
CA GLU A 51 -2.98 -9.20 8.38
C GLU A 51 -1.70 -9.62 7.65
N LYS A 52 -1.70 -10.87 7.18
CA LYS A 52 -0.68 -11.41 6.30
C LYS A 52 -1.40 -12.28 5.27
N GLY A 53 -1.20 -12.00 3.99
CA GLY A 53 -1.87 -12.71 2.93
C GLY A 53 -1.06 -12.78 1.64
N GLU A 54 -1.63 -13.53 0.70
CA GLU A 54 -1.14 -13.65 -0.67
C GLU A 54 -2.32 -13.31 -1.59
N ALA A 55 -2.08 -12.46 -2.58
CA ALA A 55 -3.06 -12.02 -3.55
C ALA A 55 -2.57 -12.32 -4.96
N GLN A 56 -3.50 -12.42 -5.93
CA GLN A 56 -3.16 -12.50 -7.35
C GLN A 56 -3.79 -11.34 -8.09
N ILE A 57 -3.00 -10.72 -8.96
CA ILE A 57 -3.47 -9.63 -9.82
C ILE A 57 -4.49 -10.20 -10.81
N ALA A 58 -5.75 -9.80 -10.70
CA ALA A 58 -6.79 -10.23 -11.63
C ALA A 58 -6.69 -9.54 -13.01
N GLY A 59 -6.19 -8.30 -13.02
CA GLY A 59 -6.07 -7.46 -14.22
C GLY A 59 -6.01 -5.98 -13.86
N GLY A 60 -6.05 -5.13 -14.89
CA GLY A 60 -6.13 -3.68 -14.74
C GLY A 60 -6.90 -3.06 -15.90
N GLU A 61 -7.59 -1.96 -15.63
CA GLU A 61 -8.45 -1.27 -16.59
C GLU A 61 -8.01 0.20 -16.74
N GLY A 62 -8.15 0.73 -17.96
CA GLY A 62 -7.86 2.13 -18.27
C GLY A 62 -6.49 2.37 -18.89
N GLN A 63 -6.03 3.62 -18.82
CA GLN A 63 -4.72 4.04 -19.30
C GLN A 63 -3.71 3.99 -18.15
N LEU A 64 -2.99 2.89 -18.06
CA LEU A 64 -1.96 2.69 -17.04
C LEU A 64 -0.58 3.01 -17.61
N ALA A 65 0.23 3.71 -16.83
CA ALA A 65 1.61 4.07 -17.19
C ALA A 65 2.61 2.91 -17.03
N PHE A 66 2.12 1.69 -16.79
CA PHE A 66 2.87 0.48 -16.55
C PHE A 66 2.09 -0.75 -17.02
N THR A 67 2.79 -1.86 -17.23
CA THR A 67 2.19 -3.13 -17.64
C THR A 67 1.63 -3.84 -16.41
N ILE A 68 0.38 -4.28 -16.51
CA ILE A 68 -0.22 -5.20 -15.54
C ILE A 68 -0.01 -6.63 -16.02
N MET A 69 0.42 -7.51 -15.12
CA MET A 69 0.61 -8.93 -15.38
C MET A 69 -0.45 -9.74 -14.62
N PRO A 70 -1.59 -10.08 -15.23
CA PRO A 70 -2.59 -10.93 -14.59
C PRO A 70 -2.00 -12.28 -14.16
N GLY A 71 -2.36 -12.72 -12.97
CA GLY A 71 -1.85 -13.95 -12.34
C GLY A 71 -0.54 -13.77 -11.57
N GLU A 72 0.11 -12.61 -11.64
CA GLU A 72 1.23 -12.28 -10.76
C GLU A 72 0.77 -12.30 -9.29
N GLN A 73 1.56 -12.94 -8.44
CA GLN A 73 1.30 -13.05 -7.00
C GLN A 73 1.94 -11.86 -6.27
N ILE A 74 1.19 -11.25 -5.36
CA ILE A 74 1.66 -10.24 -4.43
C ILE A 74 1.48 -10.78 -3.02
N ASP A 75 2.57 -10.90 -2.29
CA ASP A 75 2.51 -11.20 -0.86
C ASP A 75 2.39 -9.89 -0.09
N TYR A 76 1.49 -9.80 0.89
CA TYR A 76 1.25 -8.55 1.60
C TYR A 76 1.18 -8.74 3.12
N ILE A 77 1.57 -7.67 3.81
CA ILE A 77 1.50 -7.52 5.26
C ILE A 77 0.83 -6.17 5.52
N ASP A 78 -0.32 -6.20 6.18
CA ASP A 78 -0.96 -5.00 6.68
C ASP A 78 -0.85 -4.92 8.20
N GLY A 79 -0.83 -3.70 8.71
CA GLY A 79 -0.63 -3.47 10.12
C GLY A 79 -0.84 -2.04 10.55
N THR A 80 -0.37 -1.75 11.76
CA THR A 80 -0.39 -0.42 12.35
C THR A 80 0.97 -0.03 12.90
N SER A 81 1.33 1.24 12.77
CA SER A 81 2.54 1.83 13.35
C SER A 81 2.25 3.26 13.77
N ASP A 82 2.52 3.59 15.03
CA ASP A 82 2.31 4.93 15.59
C ASP A 82 0.92 5.51 15.28
N GLY A 83 -0.11 4.67 15.34
CA GLY A 83 -1.50 5.04 15.08
C GLY A 83 -1.89 5.20 13.60
N ASN A 84 -0.96 4.95 12.67
CA ASN A 84 -1.24 4.94 11.23
C ASN A 84 -1.41 3.51 10.72
N LEU A 85 -2.18 3.35 9.65
CA LEU A 85 -2.24 2.12 8.88
C LEU A 85 -0.94 1.95 8.09
N VAL A 86 -0.56 0.71 7.84
CA VAL A 86 0.66 0.36 7.14
C VAL A 86 0.35 -0.79 6.20
N SER A 87 0.88 -0.70 4.98
CA SER A 87 0.87 -1.79 4.01
C SER A 87 2.28 -2.02 3.49
N LEU A 88 2.68 -3.29 3.43
CA LEU A 88 3.96 -3.76 2.91
C LEU A 88 3.68 -4.88 1.91
N GLU A 89 4.04 -4.64 0.66
CA GLU A 89 3.83 -5.59 -0.44
C GLU A 89 5.18 -6.10 -0.96
N TYR A 90 5.25 -7.39 -1.28
CA TYR A 90 6.37 -8.05 -1.92
C TYR A 90 5.90 -8.51 -3.30
N ALA A 91 6.38 -7.82 -4.33
CA ALA A 91 6.26 -8.23 -5.72
C ALA A 91 7.54 -8.94 -6.16
N GLU A 92 7.58 -9.46 -7.39
CA GLU A 92 8.76 -10.19 -7.91
C GLU A 92 10.03 -9.31 -7.92
N ASP A 93 9.89 -8.05 -8.35
CA ASP A 93 11.02 -7.15 -8.56
C ASP A 93 11.12 -6.03 -7.52
N GLU A 94 10.13 -5.86 -6.64
CA GLU A 94 10.12 -4.75 -5.67
C GLU A 94 9.42 -5.07 -4.35
N ILE A 95 9.80 -4.31 -3.33
CA ILE A 95 9.11 -4.26 -2.04
C ILE A 95 8.57 -2.85 -1.87
N GLU A 96 7.25 -2.74 -1.74
CA GLU A 96 6.58 -1.45 -1.57
C GLU A 96 6.10 -1.30 -0.14
N PHE A 97 6.43 -0.16 0.49
CA PHE A 97 5.94 0.19 1.81
C PHE A 97 5.17 1.50 1.76
N ALA A 98 3.98 1.49 2.34
CA ALA A 98 3.15 2.68 2.43
C ALA A 98 2.55 2.86 3.81
N ILE A 99 2.29 4.12 4.14
CA ILE A 99 1.59 4.52 5.36
C ILE A 99 0.23 5.07 4.94
N GLY A 100 -0.81 4.47 5.48
CA GLY A 100 -2.21 4.79 5.23
C GLY A 100 -2.77 5.75 6.28
N GLN A 101 -3.55 6.72 5.80
CA GLN A 101 -4.35 7.61 6.63
C GLN A 101 -5.82 7.51 6.21
N PRO A 102 -6.75 7.26 7.15
CA PRO A 102 -8.17 7.36 6.86
C PRO A 102 -8.51 8.77 6.38
N ILE A 103 -9.35 8.87 5.37
CA ILE A 103 -9.87 10.14 4.87
C ILE A 103 -11.40 10.08 4.77
N GLY A 104 -12.08 11.15 5.15
CA GLY A 104 -13.51 11.29 4.95
C GLY A 104 -13.86 11.37 3.47
N ARG A 105 -14.98 10.77 3.07
CA ARG A 105 -15.49 10.86 1.69
C ARG A 105 -15.66 12.32 1.23
N ASP A 106 -16.03 13.21 2.15
CA ASP A 106 -16.20 14.65 1.93
C ASP A 106 -14.87 15.41 1.76
N GLU A 107 -13.74 14.79 2.12
CA GLU A 107 -12.40 15.33 1.88
C GLU A 107 -11.87 14.99 0.48
N ILE A 108 -12.54 14.09 -0.25
CA ILE A 108 -12.17 13.70 -1.61
C ILE A 108 -12.86 14.64 -2.61
N ALA A 109 -12.07 15.51 -3.23
CA ALA A 109 -12.49 16.33 -4.36
C ALA A 109 -11.83 15.83 -5.64
N LEU A 110 -12.63 15.66 -6.69
CA LEU A 110 -12.15 15.43 -8.05
C LEU A 110 -12.31 16.74 -8.80
N ASP A 111 -11.21 17.33 -9.24
CA ASP A 111 -11.26 18.40 -10.22
C ASP A 111 -11.71 17.81 -11.56
N GLU A 112 -12.60 18.50 -12.28
CA GLU A 112 -12.91 18.08 -13.63
C GLU A 112 -11.62 18.19 -14.48
N PRO A 113 -11.25 17.13 -15.23
CA PRO A 113 -10.10 17.22 -16.09
C PRO A 113 -10.33 18.31 -17.13
N ASP A 114 -9.40 19.26 -17.24
CA ASP A 114 -9.37 20.24 -18.33
C ASP A 114 -9.10 19.50 -19.66
N TYR A 115 -10.17 19.06 -20.33
CA TYR A 115 -10.10 18.52 -21.68
C TYR A 115 -10.13 19.64 -22.72
N PHE A 116 -9.15 20.56 -22.70
CA PHE A 116 -8.94 21.55 -23.76
C PHE A 116 -7.46 21.81 -24.03
#